data_AF-A0A7K4KAP5-F1
#
_entry.id   AF-A0A7K4KAP5-F1
#
_cell.length_a   1.000
_cell.length_b   1.000
_cell.length_c   1.000
_cell.angle_alpha   90.00
_cell.angle_beta   90.00
_cell.angle_gamma   90.00
#
_symmetry.space_group_name_H-M   'P 1'
#
loop_
_entity.id
_entity.type
_entity.pdbx_description
1 polymer ?
#
loop_
_entity_poly.entity_id
_entity_poly.type
_entity_poly.pdbx_seq_one_letter_code
_entity_poly.pdbx_strand_id
1 'polypeptide(L)'
;QGERKGVNKYYPPDFDPAKHGSLNKYHHSHPLRERARKLSQGILVIRFEMPFNIWCDGCKNHIGMGVRYNAEKKKVGTYYTTPIYRFRMKCHLCVNYIEMQTDPAGCDYVIVSGARRKEERWDMEDNAQVLPTASEAKEKLETDAMYRLEHGAADRAVLQRAVPTLSSIREAQSAWKDDFALNSLLRRRFRVSPRGAAGAAAAPGRIPALPAAQEEKKTLREEEEEAAALQAKAGLSIPLVPEAEEDRRLAALLKYRSPDSYEARQRMKRTEISARSWFAPSGSARS
;
A
#
# COMPACT_ATOMS: atom_id res chain seq x y z
N GLN A 1 47.85 19.97 10.55
CA GLN A 1 46.37 19.84 10.57
C GLN A 1 45.84 20.92 11.51
N GLY A 2 44.91 21.77 11.05
CA GLY A 2 44.33 22.82 11.88
C GLY A 2 43.16 22.31 12.71
N GLU A 3 43.07 22.73 13.96
CA GLU A 3 41.97 22.38 14.87
C GLU A 3 40.64 23.03 14.43
N ARG A 4 39.52 22.29 14.51
CA ARG A 4 38.19 22.75 14.06
C ARG A 4 37.73 24.04 14.75
N LYS A 5 38.15 24.25 16.01
CA LYS A 5 37.85 25.45 16.80
C LYS A 5 39.13 26.15 17.23
N GLY A 6 40.03 26.42 16.28
CA GLY A 6 41.21 27.23 16.55
C GLY A 6 40.82 28.61 17.13
N VAL A 7 41.26 28.87 18.36
CA VAL A 7 41.09 30.17 19.02
C VAL A 7 41.88 31.23 18.25
N ASN A 8 43.16 30.93 18.02
CA ASN A 8 44.08 31.80 17.30
C ASN A 8 44.07 31.46 15.81
N LYS A 9 43.84 32.47 14.96
CA LYS A 9 44.07 32.39 13.51
C LYS A 9 45.29 33.22 13.19
N TYR A 10 46.14 32.72 12.30
CA TYR A 10 47.24 33.52 11.78
C TYR A 10 46.68 34.66 10.92
N TYR A 11 47.04 35.89 11.27
CA TYR A 11 46.81 37.07 10.46
C TYR A 11 48.14 37.48 9.81
N PRO A 12 48.20 37.58 8.48
CA PRO A 12 49.39 38.07 7.79
C PRO A 12 49.77 39.47 8.28
N PRO A 13 51.07 39.82 8.33
CA PRO A 13 51.52 41.13 8.81
C PRO A 13 50.95 42.30 8.00
N ASP A 14 50.61 42.07 6.74
CA ASP A 14 50.01 43.08 5.84
C ASP A 14 48.48 43.23 6.02
N PHE A 15 47.85 42.42 6.87
CA PHE A 15 46.39 42.41 7.03
C PHE A 15 45.92 43.51 7.99
N ASP A 16 45.33 44.57 7.41
CA ASP A 16 44.59 45.60 8.13
C ASP A 16 43.07 45.26 8.23
N PRO A 17 42.50 45.06 9.43
CA PRO A 17 41.06 44.78 9.59
C PRO A 17 40.15 45.88 9.05
N ALA A 18 40.57 47.15 9.12
CA ALA A 18 39.78 48.28 8.64
C ALA A 18 39.69 48.34 7.10
N LYS A 19 40.75 47.93 6.38
CA LYS A 19 40.80 47.96 4.92
C LYS A 19 40.25 46.68 4.29
N HIS A 20 40.65 45.52 4.84
CA HIS A 20 40.32 44.22 4.27
C HIS A 20 39.07 43.59 4.88
N GLY A 21 38.61 44.07 6.04
CA GLY A 21 37.43 43.57 6.75
C GLY A 21 37.67 42.19 7.35
N SER A 22 37.59 41.14 6.52
CA SER A 22 37.74 39.75 6.96
C SER A 22 38.92 39.06 6.28
N LEU A 23 39.53 38.11 6.98
CA LEU A 23 40.63 37.29 6.45
C LEU A 23 40.22 36.54 5.17
N ASN A 24 38.96 36.11 5.08
CA ASN A 24 38.43 35.46 3.88
C ASN A 24 38.47 36.41 2.66
N LYS A 25 38.12 37.68 2.85
CA LYS A 25 38.15 38.71 1.81
C LYS A 25 39.59 39.05 1.40
N TYR A 26 40.52 39.07 2.35
CA TYR A 26 41.95 39.22 2.09
C TYR A 26 42.50 38.07 1.23
N HIS A 27 42.07 36.83 1.49
CA HIS A 27 42.44 35.66 0.68
C HIS A 27 41.55 35.43 -0.56
N HIS A 28 40.71 36.39 -0.95
CA HIS A 28 39.75 36.27 -2.07
C HIS A 28 38.88 35.00 -2.01
N SER A 29 38.56 34.54 -0.81
CA SER A 29 37.79 33.33 -0.54
C SER A 29 36.43 33.68 0.06
N HIS A 30 35.40 32.90 -0.27
CA HIS A 30 34.07 33.08 0.32
C HIS A 30 33.93 32.22 1.59
N PRO A 31 33.27 32.69 2.67
CA PRO A 31 33.06 31.89 3.88
C PRO A 31 32.35 30.56 3.63
N LEU A 32 31.42 30.52 2.67
CA LEU A 32 30.71 29.30 2.25
C LEU A 32 31.46 28.48 1.20
N ARG A 33 32.66 28.91 0.77
CA ARG A 33 33.54 28.25 -0.22
C ARG A 33 32.76 27.80 -1.47
N GLU A 34 32.94 26.55 -1.89
CA GLU A 34 32.33 25.95 -3.08
C GLU A 34 30.80 25.99 -3.10
N ARG A 35 30.14 26.06 -1.93
CA ARG A 35 28.67 26.17 -1.88
C ARG A 35 28.16 27.48 -2.47
N ALA A 36 28.97 28.53 -2.41
CA ALA A 36 28.65 29.86 -2.93
C ALA A 36 29.18 30.11 -4.35
N ARG A 37 29.62 29.07 -5.07
CA ARG A 37 30.15 29.20 -6.44
C ARG A 37 29.21 29.91 -7.43
N LYS A 38 27.88 29.78 -7.24
CA LYS A 38 26.83 30.41 -8.06
C LYS A 38 26.09 31.54 -7.34
N LEU A 39 26.73 32.16 -6.34
CA LEU A 39 26.08 33.19 -5.52
C LEU A 39 25.71 34.44 -6.35
N SER A 40 26.46 34.76 -7.40
CA SER A 40 26.13 35.82 -8.36
C SER A 40 24.77 35.61 -9.04
N GLN A 41 24.33 34.35 -9.18
CA GLN A 41 23.04 33.97 -9.75
C GLN A 41 21.94 33.83 -8.67
N GLY A 42 22.26 34.13 -7.40
CA GLY A 42 21.38 33.92 -6.26
C GLY A 42 21.19 32.45 -5.90
N ILE A 43 22.06 31.56 -6.38
CA ILE A 43 21.97 30.11 -6.19
C ILE A 43 22.99 29.68 -5.13
N LEU A 44 22.49 29.05 -4.06
CA LEU A 44 23.32 28.45 -3.02
C LEU A 44 23.19 26.92 -3.05
N VAL A 45 24.33 26.22 -3.06
CA VAL A 45 24.32 24.75 -2.96
C VAL A 45 24.18 24.34 -1.49
N ILE A 46 23.11 23.64 -1.15
CA ILE A 46 22.82 23.15 0.20
C ILE A 46 22.66 21.62 0.20
N ARG A 47 22.82 20.99 1.36
CA ARG A 47 22.34 19.62 1.57
C ARG A 47 20.86 19.65 1.92
N PHE A 48 20.04 19.02 1.09
CA PHE A 48 18.59 18.96 1.25
C PHE A 48 18.18 17.50 1.47
N GLU A 49 17.34 17.27 2.47
CA GLU A 49 16.76 15.96 2.76
C GLU A 49 15.35 15.91 2.17
N MET A 50 14.99 14.82 1.50
CA MET A 50 13.67 14.69 0.88
C MET A 50 12.55 14.68 1.93
N PRO A 51 11.54 15.57 1.84
CA PRO A 51 10.52 15.73 2.88
C PRO A 51 9.49 14.60 2.91
N PHE A 52 9.24 13.95 1.77
CA PHE A 52 8.29 12.83 1.66
C PHE A 52 8.72 11.88 0.53
N ASN A 53 8.08 10.72 0.47
CA ASN A 53 8.32 9.70 -0.55
C ASN A 53 7.87 10.20 -1.93
N ILE A 54 8.73 10.04 -2.93
CA ILE A 54 8.45 10.50 -4.31
C ILE A 54 8.82 9.43 -5.35
N TRP A 55 8.14 9.48 -6.48
CA TRP A 55 8.47 8.73 -7.70
C TRP A 55 9.11 9.68 -8.70
N CYS A 56 10.30 9.34 -9.20
CA CYS A 56 10.94 10.15 -10.23
C CYS A 56 10.29 9.91 -11.60
N ASP A 57 9.97 10.96 -12.36
CA ASP A 57 9.34 10.79 -13.67
C ASP A 57 10.28 10.21 -14.74
N GLY A 58 11.60 10.39 -14.58
CA GLY A 58 12.60 9.88 -15.53
C GLY A 58 12.82 8.38 -15.41
N CYS A 59 13.26 7.90 -14.24
CA CYS A 59 13.59 6.48 -14.02
C CYS A 59 12.46 5.67 -13.36
N LYS A 60 11.35 6.30 -12.94
CA LYS A 60 10.23 5.67 -12.22
C LYS A 60 10.61 4.91 -10.94
N ASN A 61 11.82 5.13 -10.42
CA ASN A 61 12.25 4.57 -9.16
C ASN A 61 11.76 5.42 -7.98
N HIS A 62 11.53 4.74 -6.86
CA HIS A 62 11.13 5.36 -5.60
C HIS A 62 12.32 6.04 -4.92
N ILE A 63 12.10 7.26 -4.44
CA ILE A 63 13.04 8.01 -3.59
C ILE A 63 12.38 8.15 -2.24
N GLY A 64 12.98 7.54 -1.22
CA GLY A 64 12.49 7.59 0.14
C GLY A 64 12.63 8.97 0.78
N MET A 65 11.78 9.23 1.77
CA MET A 65 11.93 10.33 2.71
C MET A 65 13.31 10.28 3.39
N GLY A 66 13.92 11.46 3.60
CA GLY A 66 15.23 11.60 4.25
C GLY A 66 16.45 11.35 3.35
N VAL A 67 16.27 10.98 2.07
CA VAL A 67 17.39 10.85 1.13
C VAL A 67 18.03 12.23 0.91
N ARG A 68 19.36 12.28 1.04
CA ARG A 68 20.17 13.51 1.00
C ARG A 68 20.64 13.85 -0.40
N TYR A 69 20.40 15.08 -0.83
CA TYR A 69 20.87 15.63 -2.11
C TYR A 69 21.67 16.91 -1.93
N ASN A 70 22.59 17.17 -2.87
CA ASN A 70 23.12 18.50 -3.07
C ASN A 70 22.13 19.27 -3.95
N ALA A 71 21.36 20.16 -3.34
CA ALA A 71 20.33 20.94 -4.02
C ALA A 71 20.79 22.38 -4.27
N GLU A 72 20.41 22.91 -5.43
CA GLU A 72 20.55 24.32 -5.77
C GLU A 72 19.33 25.08 -5.23
N LYS A 73 19.54 25.86 -4.17
CA LYS A 73 18.52 26.72 -3.55
C LYS A 73 18.50 28.07 -4.28
N LYS A 74 17.34 28.43 -4.83
CA LYS A 74 17.07 29.73 -5.46
C LYS A 74 15.86 30.39 -4.78
N LYS A 75 15.91 31.70 -4.52
CA LYS A 75 14.73 32.48 -4.12
C LYS A 75 13.92 32.83 -5.38
N VAL A 76 12.64 32.45 -5.43
CA VAL A 76 11.79 32.67 -6.63
C VAL A 76 10.70 33.70 -6.37
N GLY A 77 10.15 33.73 -5.16
CA GLY A 77 9.09 34.67 -4.79
C GLY A 77 9.02 34.92 -3.30
N THR A 78 7.94 35.53 -2.86
CA THR A 78 7.64 35.83 -1.46
C THR A 78 6.15 35.60 -1.20
N TYR A 79 5.83 34.92 -0.10
CA TYR A 79 4.49 34.80 0.45
C TYR A 79 4.39 35.77 1.63
N TYR A 80 3.73 36.91 1.43
CA TYR A 80 3.80 38.06 2.33
C TYR A 80 5.26 38.46 2.61
N THR A 81 5.75 38.24 3.83
CA THR A 81 7.13 38.51 4.26
C THR A 81 8.07 37.30 4.10
N THR A 82 7.53 36.08 3.95
CA THR A 82 8.31 34.84 3.93
C THR A 82 8.79 34.52 2.51
N PRO A 83 10.10 34.34 2.27
CA PRO A 83 10.62 34.01 0.95
C PRO A 83 10.25 32.57 0.54
N ILE A 84 9.79 32.42 -0.70
CA ILE A 84 9.55 31.13 -1.34
C ILE A 84 10.85 30.68 -2.02
N TYR A 85 11.33 29.52 -1.60
CA TYR A 85 12.52 28.90 -2.17
C TYR A 85 12.15 27.78 -3.13
N ARG A 86 12.91 27.70 -4.23
CA ARG A 86 12.92 26.58 -5.15
C ARG A 86 14.23 25.81 -5.02
N PHE A 87 14.12 24.51 -4.87
CA PHE A 87 15.23 23.58 -4.75
C PHE A 87 15.29 22.73 -6.00
N ARG A 88 16.40 22.81 -6.72
CA ARG A 88 16.65 21.99 -7.90
C ARG A 88 17.75 20.98 -7.59
N MET A 89 17.48 19.69 -7.83
CA MET A 89 18.43 18.61 -7.59
C MET A 89 18.34 17.53 -8.66
N LYS A 90 19.41 16.74 -8.83
CA LYS A 90 19.43 15.61 -9.77
C LYS A 90 18.96 14.35 -9.07
N CYS A 91 18.27 13.48 -9.80
CA CYS A 91 18.05 12.11 -9.35
C CYS A 91 19.40 11.38 -9.21
N HIS A 92 19.48 10.39 -8.31
CA HIS A 92 20.67 9.57 -8.11
C HIS A 92 20.87 8.52 -9.23
N LEU A 93 19.78 8.07 -9.85
CA LEU A 93 19.81 7.05 -10.90
C LEU A 93 19.76 7.63 -12.32
N CYS A 94 19.28 8.86 -12.50
CA CYS A 94 19.09 9.45 -13.82
C CYS A 94 19.48 10.92 -13.88
N VAL A 95 19.60 11.45 -15.10
CA VAL A 95 19.99 12.85 -15.37
C VAL A 95 18.82 13.83 -15.15
N ASN A 96 17.63 13.32 -14.83
CA ASN A 96 16.44 14.14 -14.61
C ASN A 96 16.62 15.06 -13.39
N TYR A 97 16.10 16.30 -13.52
CA TYR A 97 16.09 17.27 -12.43
C TYR A 97 14.71 17.29 -11.76
N ILE A 98 14.73 17.29 -10.44
CA ILE A 98 13.54 17.41 -9.60
C ILE A 98 13.54 18.84 -9.04
N GLU A 99 12.43 19.54 -9.21
CA GLU A 99 12.22 20.88 -8.68
C GLU A 99 11.13 20.86 -7.60
N MET A 100 11.49 21.29 -6.40
CA MET A 100 10.58 21.43 -5.27
C MET A 100 10.50 22.88 -4.84
N GLN A 101 9.32 23.30 -4.40
CA GLN A 101 9.05 24.64 -3.92
C GLN A 101 8.47 24.60 -2.50
N THR A 102 8.88 25.53 -1.65
CA THR A 102 8.27 25.71 -0.31
C THR A 102 6.90 26.35 -0.44
N ASP A 103 5.91 25.82 0.24
CA ASP A 103 4.62 26.46 0.43
C ASP A 103 4.43 26.87 1.91
N PRO A 104 4.58 28.17 2.24
CA PRO A 104 4.40 28.66 3.60
C PRO A 104 2.95 28.58 4.10
N ALA A 105 1.95 28.51 3.21
CA ALA A 105 0.54 28.43 3.61
C ALA A 105 0.20 27.04 4.14
N GLY A 106 0.63 25.99 3.44
CA GLY A 106 0.42 24.59 3.82
C GLY A 106 1.48 24.00 4.75
N CYS A 107 2.50 24.77 5.16
CA CYS A 107 3.68 24.27 5.89
C CYS A 107 4.36 23.05 5.21
N ASP A 108 4.23 22.97 3.88
CA ASP A 108 4.55 21.80 3.08
C ASP A 108 5.49 22.17 1.91
N TYR A 109 5.96 21.15 1.20
CA TYR A 109 6.68 21.33 -0.06
C TYR A 109 5.81 20.84 -1.22
N VAL A 110 5.80 21.62 -2.30
CA VAL A 110 5.09 21.29 -3.54
C VAL A 110 6.10 20.90 -4.60
N ILE A 111 5.85 19.79 -5.29
CA ILE A 111 6.67 19.40 -6.44
C ILE A 111 6.23 20.23 -7.64
N VAL A 112 7.17 20.98 -8.24
CA VAL A 112 6.90 21.75 -9.45
C VAL A 112 7.12 20.88 -10.69
N SER A 113 8.21 20.10 -10.72
CA SER A 113 8.54 19.26 -11.87
C SER A 113 9.47 18.10 -11.52
N GLY A 114 9.40 17.03 -12.34
CA GLY A 114 10.39 15.96 -12.38
C GLY A 114 10.17 14.82 -11.38
N ALA A 115 9.12 14.90 -10.56
CA ALA A 115 8.71 13.83 -9.68
C ALA A 115 7.20 13.94 -9.38
N ARG A 116 6.64 12.83 -8.88
CA ARG A 116 5.30 12.74 -8.31
C ARG A 116 5.38 12.34 -6.85
N ARG A 117 4.53 12.93 -6.01
CA ARG A 117 4.42 12.57 -4.59
C ARG A 117 3.81 11.18 -4.50
N LYS A 118 4.35 10.32 -3.63
CA LYS A 118 3.67 9.11 -3.22
C LYS A 118 2.59 9.51 -2.21
N GLU A 119 1.34 9.33 -2.58
CA GLU A 119 0.20 9.54 -1.68
C GLU A 119 0.20 8.41 -0.65
N GLU A 120 0.61 8.72 0.57
CA GLU A 120 0.50 7.82 1.73
C GLU A 120 -0.34 8.48 2.84
N ARG A 121 -0.95 9.64 2.55
CA ARG A 121 -1.90 10.26 3.46
C ARG A 121 -3.11 9.35 3.48
N TRP A 122 -3.38 8.77 4.64
CA TRP A 122 -4.57 7.98 4.87
C TRP A 122 -5.77 8.91 4.80
N ASP A 123 -6.66 8.64 3.87
CA ASP A 123 -7.96 9.27 3.87
C ASP A 123 -8.76 8.70 5.05
N MET A 124 -9.20 9.59 5.93
CA MET A 124 -9.94 9.21 7.14
C MET A 124 -11.31 8.61 6.78
N GLU A 125 -11.84 8.95 5.60
CA GLU A 125 -13.06 8.39 5.02
C GLU A 125 -12.90 6.89 4.72
N ASP A 126 -11.75 6.49 4.17
CA ASP A 126 -11.46 5.10 3.80
C ASP A 126 -11.28 4.18 5.02
N ASN A 127 -10.94 4.73 6.19
CA ASN A 127 -10.81 3.98 7.45
C ASN A 127 -12.12 3.78 8.21
N ALA A 128 -13.25 4.27 7.67
CA ALA A 128 -14.56 4.26 8.35
C ALA A 128 -14.51 4.89 9.76
N GLN A 129 -13.53 5.76 10.01
CA GLN A 129 -13.42 6.47 11.27
C GLN A 129 -14.43 7.63 11.27
N VAL A 130 -15.13 7.82 12.38
CA VAL A 130 -16.13 8.90 12.49
C VAL A 130 -15.42 10.24 12.41
N LEU A 131 -15.42 10.83 11.21
CA LEU A 131 -14.92 12.17 10.99
C LEU A 131 -15.80 13.18 11.73
N PRO A 132 -15.21 14.23 12.33
CA PRO A 132 -15.98 15.42 12.63
C PRO A 132 -16.60 15.90 11.32
N THR A 133 -17.93 15.90 11.24
CA THR A 133 -18.65 16.41 10.07
C THR A 133 -18.05 17.76 9.66
N ALA A 134 -17.69 17.90 8.38
CA ALA A 134 -17.17 19.14 7.84
C ALA A 134 -18.09 20.30 8.23
N SER A 135 -17.55 21.51 8.42
CA SER A 135 -18.35 22.68 8.88
C SER A 135 -19.62 22.86 8.06
N GLU A 136 -19.53 22.67 6.73
CA GLU A 136 -20.67 22.73 5.81
C GLU A 136 -21.69 21.60 6.02
N ALA A 137 -21.23 20.39 6.32
CA ALA A 137 -22.11 19.26 6.61
C ALA A 137 -22.82 19.45 7.96
N LYS A 138 -22.14 20.05 8.95
CA LYS A 138 -22.74 20.46 10.22
C LYS A 138 -23.79 21.54 10.04
N GLU A 139 -23.46 22.59 9.29
CA GLU A 139 -24.42 23.64 8.95
C GLU A 139 -25.64 23.05 8.24
N LYS A 140 -25.46 22.16 7.24
CA LYS A 140 -26.57 21.48 6.56
C LYS A 140 -27.39 20.58 7.49
N LEU A 141 -26.75 19.88 8.43
CA LEU A 141 -27.43 19.10 9.47
C LEU A 141 -28.27 19.98 10.41
N GLU A 142 -27.86 21.22 10.63
CA GLU A 142 -28.56 22.19 11.48
C GLU A 142 -29.65 22.95 10.73
N THR A 143 -29.42 23.32 9.46
CA THR A 143 -30.34 24.13 8.66
C THR A 143 -31.39 23.31 7.91
N ASP A 144 -31.04 22.12 7.40
CA ASP A 144 -31.93 21.29 6.59
C ASP A 144 -32.47 20.09 7.37
N ALA A 145 -33.78 20.10 7.60
CA ALA A 145 -34.49 19.04 8.30
C ALA A 145 -34.51 17.71 7.52
N MET A 146 -34.56 17.77 6.18
CA MET A 146 -34.57 16.55 5.33
C MET A 146 -33.20 15.89 5.32
N TYR A 147 -32.14 16.68 5.15
CA TYR A 147 -30.76 16.19 5.20
C TYR A 147 -30.42 15.50 6.54
N ARG A 148 -30.90 16.06 7.66
CA ARG A 148 -30.73 15.46 8.99
C ARG A 148 -31.48 14.13 9.16
N LEU A 149 -32.67 14.00 8.57
CA LEU A 149 -33.42 12.75 8.61
C LEU A 149 -32.73 11.65 7.78
N GLU A 150 -32.21 11.99 6.60
CA GLU A 150 -31.48 11.07 5.73
C GLU A 150 -30.17 10.57 6.38
N HIS A 151 -29.39 11.49 6.98
CA HIS A 151 -28.18 11.13 7.73
C HIS A 151 -28.51 10.26 8.95
N GLY A 152 -29.54 10.63 9.71
CA GLY A 152 -29.97 9.85 10.87
C GLY A 152 -30.48 8.45 10.48
N ALA A 153 -31.08 8.28 9.31
CA ALA A 153 -31.49 6.97 8.80
C ALA A 153 -30.26 6.10 8.41
N ALA A 154 -29.26 6.70 7.77
CA ALA A 154 -28.00 6.04 7.44
C ALA A 154 -27.25 5.58 8.70
N ASP A 155 -27.13 6.44 9.71
CA ASP A 155 -26.49 6.11 11.00
C ASP A 155 -27.19 4.96 11.72
N ARG A 156 -28.53 4.95 11.72
CA ARG A 156 -29.33 3.85 12.27
C ARG A 156 -29.11 2.55 11.53
N ALA A 157 -28.97 2.58 10.20
CA ALA A 157 -28.68 1.39 9.40
C ALA A 157 -27.28 0.82 9.71
N VAL A 158 -26.27 1.67 9.89
CA VAL A 158 -24.93 1.27 10.32
C VAL A 158 -25.00 0.62 11.71
N LEU A 159 -25.72 1.24 12.64
CA LEU A 159 -25.90 0.69 13.99
C LEU A 159 -26.57 -0.68 13.95
N GLN A 160 -27.65 -0.86 13.19
CA GLN A 160 -28.33 -2.15 13.06
C GLN A 160 -27.42 -3.25 12.50
N ARG A 161 -26.53 -2.93 11.55
CA ARG A 161 -25.53 -3.88 11.03
C ARG A 161 -24.48 -4.23 12.08
N ALA A 162 -24.10 -3.28 12.94
CA ALA A 162 -23.09 -3.49 13.97
C ALA A 162 -23.60 -4.26 15.21
N VAL A 163 -24.90 -4.16 15.53
CA VAL A 163 -25.53 -4.82 16.70
C VAL A 163 -25.22 -6.32 16.82
N PRO A 164 -25.42 -7.18 15.81
CA PRO A 164 -25.17 -8.62 15.93
C PRO A 164 -23.68 -8.96 16.15
N THR A 165 -22.78 -8.19 15.55
CA THR A 165 -21.34 -8.30 15.81
C THR A 165 -20.97 -7.84 17.22
N LEU A 166 -21.60 -6.80 17.75
CA LEU A 166 -21.35 -6.35 19.13
C LEU A 166 -21.91 -7.34 20.16
N SER A 167 -23.06 -7.96 19.88
CA SER A 167 -23.61 -9.00 20.76
C SER A 167 -22.72 -10.23 20.78
N SER A 168 -22.21 -10.69 19.62
CA SER A 168 -21.30 -11.84 19.57
C SER A 168 -19.98 -11.58 20.31
N ILE A 169 -19.42 -10.38 20.18
CA ILE A 169 -18.21 -9.97 20.94
C ILE A 169 -18.50 -9.96 22.46
N ARG A 170 -19.66 -9.43 22.87
CA ARG A 170 -20.06 -9.39 24.29
C ARG A 170 -20.26 -10.78 24.87
N GLU A 171 -20.87 -11.68 24.10
CA GLU A 171 -21.04 -13.10 24.47
C GLU A 171 -19.68 -13.79 24.59
N ALA A 172 -18.76 -13.56 23.67
CA ALA A 172 -17.40 -14.10 23.73
C ALA A 172 -16.60 -13.59 24.96
N GLN A 173 -16.73 -12.30 25.31
CA GLN A 173 -16.13 -11.75 26.53
C GLN A 173 -16.72 -12.36 27.80
N SER A 174 -17.98 -12.78 27.79
CA SER A 174 -18.60 -13.40 28.96
C SER A 174 -17.96 -14.73 29.34
N ALA A 175 -17.39 -15.45 28.36
CA ALA A 175 -16.61 -16.67 28.60
C ALA A 175 -15.27 -16.39 29.30
N TRP A 176 -14.77 -15.16 29.27
CA TRP A 176 -13.52 -14.72 29.92
C TRP A 176 -13.74 -14.22 31.36
N LYS A 177 -14.96 -14.33 31.91
CA LYS A 177 -15.22 -13.97 33.31
C LYS A 177 -14.51 -14.89 34.31
N ASP A 178 -14.20 -16.13 33.91
CA ASP A 178 -13.49 -17.12 34.74
C ASP A 178 -12.02 -17.30 34.32
N ASP A 179 -11.23 -16.24 34.49
CA ASP A 179 -9.79 -16.20 34.17
C ASP A 179 -9.01 -17.37 34.80
N PHE A 180 -9.37 -17.79 36.01
CA PHE A 180 -8.71 -18.88 36.72
C PHE A 180 -8.94 -20.24 36.05
N ALA A 181 -10.17 -20.52 35.61
CA ALA A 181 -10.52 -21.79 34.97
C ALA A 181 -9.84 -21.92 33.59
N LEU A 182 -9.85 -20.85 32.80
CA LEU A 182 -9.19 -20.78 31.49
C LEU A 182 -7.66 -20.95 31.63
N ASN A 183 -7.03 -20.23 32.57
CA ASN A 183 -5.60 -20.36 32.82
C ASN A 183 -5.20 -21.74 33.34
N SER A 184 -6.02 -22.36 34.19
CA SER A 184 -5.81 -23.73 34.66
C SER A 184 -5.87 -24.74 33.51
N LEU A 185 -6.86 -24.61 32.61
CA LEU A 185 -7.02 -25.46 31.44
C LEU A 185 -5.86 -25.32 30.44
N LEU A 186 -5.43 -24.09 30.17
CA LEU A 186 -4.23 -23.79 29.37
C LEU A 186 -2.98 -24.43 29.97
N ARG A 187 -2.74 -24.24 31.28
CA ARG A 187 -1.58 -24.83 31.98
C ARG A 187 -1.62 -26.36 31.98
N ARG A 188 -2.79 -26.99 32.12
CA ARG A 188 -2.96 -28.45 31.99
C ARG A 188 -2.60 -28.91 30.58
N ARG A 189 -3.10 -28.23 29.54
CA ARG A 189 -2.81 -28.57 28.13
C ARG A 189 -1.33 -28.46 27.78
N PHE A 190 -0.63 -27.45 28.30
CA PHE A 190 0.82 -27.31 28.13
C PHE A 190 1.64 -28.36 28.92
N ARG A 191 1.10 -28.93 30.00
CA ARG A 191 1.78 -29.98 30.78
C ARG A 191 1.65 -31.38 30.17
N VAL A 192 0.54 -31.66 29.48
CA VAL A 192 0.25 -32.97 28.84
C VAL A 192 0.95 -33.14 27.47
N SER A 193 1.60 -32.09 26.96
CA SER A 193 2.47 -32.17 25.78
C SER A 193 3.95 -32.03 26.17
N PRO A 194 4.62 -33.09 26.65
CA PRO A 194 6.07 -33.04 26.84
C PRO A 194 6.78 -33.07 25.48
N ARG A 195 7.54 -32.00 25.21
CA ARG A 195 8.76 -31.98 24.37
C ARG A 195 8.69 -32.73 23.03
N GLY A 196 8.24 -32.03 21.97
CA GLY A 196 8.34 -32.59 20.60
C GLY A 196 7.89 -31.72 19.43
N ALA A 197 7.46 -30.47 19.65
CA ALA A 197 7.06 -29.57 18.55
C ALA A 197 7.62 -28.15 18.78
N ALA A 198 8.94 -28.05 18.93
CA ALA A 198 9.66 -26.81 18.76
C ALA A 198 9.92 -26.62 17.26
N GLY A 199 8.92 -26.12 16.53
CA GLY A 199 9.07 -25.96 15.07
C GLY A 199 7.80 -25.67 14.29
N ALA A 200 6.84 -24.92 14.84
CA ALA A 200 5.82 -24.27 14.03
C ALA A 200 5.32 -23.03 14.80
N ALA A 201 5.60 -21.87 14.23
CA ALA A 201 5.27 -20.57 14.80
C ALA A 201 3.77 -20.48 15.12
N ALA A 202 3.45 -20.24 16.40
CA ALA A 202 2.12 -19.89 16.83
C ALA A 202 1.90 -18.39 16.58
N ALA A 203 1.01 -18.07 15.65
CA ALA A 203 0.39 -16.75 15.58
C ALA A 203 -0.42 -16.50 16.88
N PRO A 204 -0.39 -15.29 17.45
CA PRO A 204 -1.13 -14.99 18.68
C PRO A 204 -2.63 -14.92 18.40
N GLY A 205 -3.44 -15.70 19.12
CA GLY A 205 -4.89 -15.49 19.18
C GLY A 205 -5.83 -16.69 19.08
N ARG A 206 -5.36 -17.94 18.98
CA ARG A 206 -6.27 -19.11 18.84
C ARG A 206 -6.58 -19.77 20.20
N ILE A 207 -7.79 -19.52 20.71
CA ILE A 207 -8.38 -20.20 21.87
C ILE A 207 -8.53 -21.71 21.55
N PRO A 208 -8.29 -22.62 22.51
CA PRO A 208 -8.50 -24.05 22.29
C PRO A 208 -9.98 -24.38 22.12
N ALA A 209 -10.33 -24.94 20.96
CA ALA A 209 -11.68 -25.37 20.64
C ALA A 209 -12.09 -26.65 21.39
N LEU A 210 -13.40 -26.76 21.64
CA LEU A 210 -14.14 -27.86 22.30
C LEU A 210 -13.91 -29.22 21.63
N PRO A 211 -14.25 -30.37 22.26
CA PRO A 211 -14.07 -31.72 21.70
C PRO A 211 -14.61 -31.92 20.27
N ALA A 212 -15.65 -31.17 19.86
CA ALA A 212 -16.12 -31.13 18.46
C ALA A 212 -15.01 -30.72 17.46
N ALA A 213 -14.09 -29.86 17.87
CA ALA A 213 -13.01 -29.38 17.00
C ALA A 213 -11.85 -30.37 16.83
N GLN A 214 -11.82 -31.48 17.57
CA GLN A 214 -10.85 -32.55 17.29
C GLN A 214 -11.29 -33.39 16.08
N GLU A 215 -12.59 -33.58 15.90
CA GLU A 215 -13.17 -34.24 14.73
C GLU A 215 -13.12 -33.33 13.50
N GLU A 216 -13.44 -32.04 13.65
CA GLU A 216 -13.24 -31.03 12.59
C GLU A 216 -11.76 -30.93 12.17
N LYS A 217 -10.82 -31.03 13.11
CA LYS A 217 -9.40 -30.96 12.76
C LYS A 217 -8.85 -32.24 12.12
N LYS A 218 -9.51 -33.39 12.32
CA LYS A 218 -9.18 -34.63 11.60
C LYS A 218 -9.72 -34.56 10.17
N THR A 219 -10.98 -34.17 10.00
CA THR A 219 -11.61 -34.00 8.68
C THR A 219 -10.85 -32.98 7.82
N LEU A 220 -10.48 -31.83 8.37
CA LEU A 220 -9.68 -30.83 7.64
C LEU A 220 -8.29 -31.35 7.22
N ARG A 221 -7.66 -32.23 8.00
CA ARG A 221 -6.37 -32.84 7.64
C ARG A 221 -6.51 -33.87 6.54
N GLU A 222 -7.57 -34.66 6.60
CA GLU A 222 -7.91 -35.64 5.55
C GLU A 222 -8.20 -34.91 4.22
N GLU A 223 -8.94 -33.79 4.26
CA GLU A 223 -9.18 -32.93 3.09
C GLU A 223 -7.90 -32.29 2.53
N GLU A 224 -6.98 -31.83 3.39
CA GLU A 224 -5.67 -31.31 2.98
C GLU A 224 -4.77 -32.38 2.32
N GLU A 225 -4.78 -33.61 2.84
CA GLU A 225 -4.04 -34.75 2.28
C GLU A 225 -4.62 -35.19 0.93
N GLU A 226 -5.94 -35.23 0.79
CA GLU A 226 -6.63 -35.51 -0.47
C GLU A 226 -6.34 -34.42 -1.53
N ALA A 227 -6.38 -33.15 -1.13
CA ALA A 227 -6.03 -32.02 -1.99
C ALA A 227 -4.57 -32.08 -2.46
N ALA A 228 -3.62 -32.40 -1.56
CA ALA A 228 -2.21 -32.56 -1.91
C ALA A 228 -1.99 -33.73 -2.88
N ALA A 229 -2.71 -34.84 -2.71
CA ALA A 229 -2.66 -35.98 -3.62
C ALA A 229 -3.21 -35.64 -5.02
N LEU A 230 -4.29 -34.85 -5.10
CA LEU A 230 -4.84 -34.36 -6.36
C LEU A 230 -3.89 -33.38 -7.06
N GLN A 231 -3.28 -32.46 -6.30
CA GLN A 231 -2.30 -31.50 -6.82
C GLN A 231 -1.09 -32.23 -7.43
N ALA A 232 -0.58 -33.26 -6.76
CA ALA A 232 0.50 -34.09 -7.26
C ALA A 232 0.13 -34.87 -8.53
N LYS A 233 -1.09 -35.44 -8.59
CA LYS A 233 -1.61 -36.15 -9.78
C LYS A 233 -1.83 -35.21 -10.97
N ALA A 234 -2.28 -33.98 -10.72
CA ALA A 234 -2.54 -32.98 -11.76
C ALA A 234 -1.28 -32.20 -12.19
N GLY A 235 -0.15 -32.35 -11.48
CA GLY A 235 1.09 -31.63 -11.78
C GLY A 235 0.99 -30.12 -11.58
N LEU A 236 0.11 -29.65 -10.69
CA LEU A 236 -0.16 -28.24 -10.47
C LEU A 236 0.77 -27.66 -9.39
N SER A 237 1.34 -26.48 -9.65
CA SER A 237 2.20 -25.76 -8.69
C SER A 237 1.45 -24.86 -7.71
N ILE A 238 0.12 -24.90 -7.73
CA ILE A 238 -0.78 -23.98 -7.00
C ILE A 238 -1.53 -24.78 -5.92
N PRO A 239 -1.62 -24.29 -4.67
CA PRO A 239 -2.38 -24.96 -3.61
C PRO A 239 -3.87 -25.01 -3.97
N LEU A 240 -4.49 -26.19 -3.84
CA LEU A 240 -5.92 -26.38 -4.10
C LEU A 240 -6.75 -25.87 -2.91
N VAL A 241 -7.74 -25.03 -3.22
CA VAL A 241 -8.69 -24.47 -2.25
C VAL A 241 -9.89 -25.43 -2.13
N PRO A 242 -10.51 -25.57 -0.94
CA PRO A 242 -11.72 -26.39 -0.78
C PRO A 242 -12.85 -25.92 -1.71
N GLU A 243 -13.60 -26.88 -2.25
CA GLU A 243 -14.67 -26.60 -3.20
C GLU A 243 -15.85 -25.90 -2.51
N ALA A 244 -16.13 -24.65 -2.89
CA ALA A 244 -17.34 -23.94 -2.46
C ALA A 244 -18.57 -24.44 -3.22
N GLU A 245 -19.74 -24.43 -2.58
CA GLU A 245 -21.00 -24.81 -3.25
C GLU A 245 -21.33 -23.91 -4.44
N GLU A 246 -20.96 -22.64 -4.36
CA GLU A 246 -21.15 -21.67 -5.45
C GLU A 246 -20.31 -22.05 -6.67
N ASP A 247 -19.05 -22.44 -6.46
CA ASP A 247 -18.13 -22.90 -7.51
C ASP A 247 -18.63 -24.19 -8.15
N ARG A 248 -19.18 -25.12 -7.37
CA ARG A 248 -19.83 -26.34 -7.90
C ARG A 248 -21.04 -26.01 -8.78
N ARG A 249 -21.86 -25.05 -8.37
CA ARG A 249 -23.03 -24.59 -9.15
C ARG A 249 -22.60 -23.90 -10.45
N LEU A 250 -21.61 -23.02 -10.37
CA LEU A 250 -21.03 -22.36 -11.55
C LEU A 250 -20.36 -23.36 -12.49
N ALA A 251 -19.58 -24.32 -11.98
CA ALA A 251 -18.94 -25.37 -12.77
C ALA A 251 -19.97 -26.30 -13.45
N ALA A 252 -21.09 -26.60 -12.77
CA ALA A 252 -22.18 -27.38 -13.35
C ALA A 252 -22.86 -26.63 -14.51
N LEU A 253 -23.03 -25.31 -14.39
CA LEU A 253 -23.54 -24.43 -15.46
C LEU A 253 -22.50 -24.23 -16.58
N LEU A 254 -21.21 -24.25 -16.24
CA LEU A 254 -20.06 -24.16 -17.14
C LEU A 254 -19.64 -25.52 -17.73
N LYS A 255 -20.48 -26.57 -17.65
CA LYS A 255 -20.31 -27.77 -18.49
C LYS A 255 -20.51 -27.38 -19.96
N TYR A 256 -19.53 -26.70 -20.51
CA TYR A 256 -19.26 -26.66 -21.93
C TYR A 256 -19.15 -28.11 -22.37
N ARG A 257 -19.99 -28.47 -23.33
CA ARG A 257 -19.91 -29.71 -24.09
C ARG A 257 -18.44 -29.92 -24.43
N SER A 258 -17.82 -30.96 -23.83
CA SER A 258 -16.46 -31.33 -24.15
C SER A 258 -16.35 -31.44 -25.67
N PRO A 259 -15.29 -30.92 -26.31
CA PRO A 259 -15.12 -31.15 -27.74
C PRO A 259 -15.13 -32.65 -27.95
N ASP A 260 -16.14 -33.14 -28.67
CA ASP A 260 -16.33 -34.56 -28.96
C ASP A 260 -14.98 -35.20 -29.30
N SER A 261 -14.68 -36.35 -28.67
CA SER A 261 -13.44 -37.07 -28.93
C SER A 261 -13.24 -37.27 -30.43
N TYR A 262 -11.99 -37.38 -30.89
CA TYR A 262 -11.69 -37.58 -32.31
C TYR A 262 -12.51 -38.74 -32.91
N GLU A 263 -12.70 -39.83 -32.15
CA GLU A 263 -13.54 -40.96 -32.53
C GLU A 263 -15.03 -40.62 -32.61
N ALA A 264 -15.55 -39.79 -31.70
CA ALA A 264 -16.93 -39.32 -31.74
C ALA A 264 -17.18 -38.40 -32.96
N ARG A 265 -16.21 -37.54 -33.33
CA ARG A 265 -16.27 -36.75 -34.57
C ARG A 265 -16.22 -37.61 -35.82
N GLN A 266 -15.41 -38.67 -35.83
CA GLN A 266 -15.35 -39.65 -36.92
C GLN A 266 -16.67 -40.42 -37.05
N ARG A 267 -17.30 -40.80 -35.93
CA ARG A 267 -18.63 -41.44 -35.94
C ARG A 267 -19.70 -40.49 -36.46
N MET A 268 -19.73 -39.23 -36.01
CA MET A 268 -20.67 -38.21 -36.49
C MET A 268 -20.52 -37.96 -38.00
N LYS A 269 -19.29 -37.83 -38.50
CA LYS A 269 -19.03 -37.71 -39.94
C LYS A 269 -19.47 -38.96 -40.70
N ARG A 270 -19.22 -40.17 -40.17
CA ARG A 270 -19.70 -41.41 -40.81
C ARG A 270 -21.22 -41.48 -40.86
N THR A 271 -21.91 -41.09 -39.78
CA THR A 271 -23.37 -41.04 -39.75
C THR A 271 -23.92 -39.97 -40.69
N GLU A 272 -23.25 -38.82 -40.79
CA GLU A 272 -23.62 -37.73 -41.69
C GLU A 272 -23.42 -38.13 -43.15
N ILE A 273 -22.31 -38.79 -43.48
CA ILE A 273 -22.05 -39.33 -44.83
C ILE A 273 -23.05 -40.43 -45.18
N SER A 274 -23.42 -41.29 -44.24
CA SER A 274 -24.43 -42.34 -44.43
C SER A 274 -25.84 -41.77 -44.61
N ALA A 275 -26.16 -40.68 -43.91
CA ALA A 275 -27.46 -40.02 -43.98
C ALA A 275 -27.59 -39.05 -45.16
N ARG A 276 -26.48 -38.67 -45.80
CA ARG A 276 -26.47 -37.78 -46.96
C ARG A 276 -26.91 -38.56 -48.19
N SER A 277 -28.00 -38.14 -48.82
CA SER A 277 -28.46 -38.75 -50.08
C SER A 277 -27.38 -38.60 -51.15
N TRP A 278 -27.08 -39.70 -51.85
CA TRP A 278 -26.09 -39.69 -52.93
C TRP A 278 -26.54 -38.81 -54.11
N PHE A 279 -27.86 -38.65 -54.28
CA PHE A 279 -28.46 -37.86 -55.34
C PHE A 279 -28.69 -36.42 -54.87
N ALA A 280 -28.29 -35.46 -55.70
CA ALA A 280 -28.57 -34.05 -55.49
C ALA A 280 -30.10 -33.82 -55.52
N PRO A 281 -30.66 -32.96 -54.65
CA PRO A 281 -32.08 -32.63 -54.72
C PRO A 281 -32.36 -31.99 -56.07
N SER A 282 -33.22 -32.62 -56.88
CA SER A 282 -33.69 -32.06 -58.13
C SER A 282 -34.41 -30.75 -57.82
N GLY A 283 -33.84 -29.65 -58.31
CA GLY A 283 -34.45 -28.33 -58.20
C GLY A 283 -35.85 -28.34 -58.82
N SER A 284 -36.86 -28.13 -57.97
CA SER A 284 -38.18 -27.69 -58.39
C SER A 284 -38.04 -26.30 -59.03
N ALA A 285 -37.98 -26.28 -60.36
CA ALA A 285 -38.14 -25.08 -61.18
C ALA A 285 -39.23 -25.30 -62.24
N ARG A 286 -40.41 -24.76 -61.93
CA ARG A 286 -41.46 -24.24 -62.84
C ARG A 286 -42.04 -25.16 -63.92
N SER A 287 -43.27 -25.63 -63.72
CA SER A 287 -44.48 -25.16 -64.42
C SER A 287 -45.68 -25.36 -63.50
#